data_AF-A0A846P6W6-F1
#
_entry.id   AF-A0A846P6W6-F1
#
_cell.length_a   1.000
_cell.length_b   1.000
_cell.length_c   1.000
_cell.angle_alpha   90.00
_cell.angle_beta   90.00
_cell.angle_gamma   90.00
#
_symmetry.space_group_name_H-M   'P 1'
#
loop_
_entity.id
_entity.type
_entity.pdbx_description
1 polymer ?
#
loop_
_entity_poly.entity_id
_entity_poly.type
_entity_poly.pdbx_seq_one_letter_code
_entity_poly.pdbx_strand_id
1 'polypeptide(L)'
;MSCESIEISLSAYMENDLPAEDMRKAEAHLAKCNACRKALEDLMFIEGALLKRREEVPQAGKVAKAVIAGVGISRTKRVLDLVFSLPFLISISFAILGVVLLVNRHWIRSLFSRDLQMPQEYANAGERLMSMIVQFAGGDVWILTAVYLGLTAIIVLGTGLMVLNFMRTVR
;
A
#
# COMPACT_ATOMS: atom_id res chain seq x y z
N MET A 1 38.14 18.12 -25.55
CA MET A 1 37.80 17.27 -24.39
C MET A 1 39.08 16.87 -23.69
N SER A 2 39.10 16.95 -22.36
CA SER A 2 40.18 16.42 -21.52
C SER A 2 40.04 14.90 -21.37
N CYS A 3 41.12 14.21 -21.01
CA CYS A 3 41.07 12.76 -20.75
C CYS A 3 40.06 12.42 -19.65
N GLU A 4 39.98 13.24 -18.59
CA GLU A 4 39.03 13.06 -17.48
C GLU A 4 37.57 13.10 -17.95
N SER A 5 37.23 14.03 -18.85
CA SER A 5 35.86 14.08 -19.42
C SER A 5 35.52 12.86 -20.28
N ILE A 6 36.53 12.31 -20.98
CA ILE A 6 36.37 11.10 -21.79
C ILE A 6 36.18 9.89 -20.90
N GLU A 7 36.98 9.75 -19.86
CA GLU A 7 36.95 8.60 -18.94
C GLU A 7 35.56 8.41 -18.30
N ILE A 8 34.92 9.51 -17.90
CA ILE A 8 33.54 9.50 -17.36
C ILE A 8 32.51 9.10 -18.42
N SER A 9 32.75 9.44 -19.69
CA SER A 9 31.81 9.20 -20.80
C SER A 9 32.07 7.90 -21.57
N LEU A 10 33.14 7.15 -21.28
CA LEU A 10 33.47 5.89 -21.97
C LEU A 10 32.35 4.84 -21.86
N SER A 11 31.70 4.74 -20.70
CA SER A 11 30.60 3.79 -20.47
C SER A 11 29.40 4.11 -21.39
N ALA A 12 28.98 5.38 -21.42
CA ALA A 12 27.90 5.84 -22.28
C ALA A 12 28.26 5.73 -23.77
N TYR A 13 29.55 5.87 -24.11
CA TYR A 13 30.05 5.67 -25.48
C TYR A 13 29.91 4.22 -25.93
N MET A 14 30.29 3.28 -25.07
CA MET A 14 30.18 1.84 -25.33
C MET A 14 28.72 1.40 -25.56
N GLU A 15 27.79 2.01 -24.82
CA GLU A 15 26.35 1.74 -24.93
C GLU A 15 25.64 2.53 -26.05
N ASN A 16 26.37 3.37 -26.81
CA ASN A 16 25.83 4.32 -27.79
C ASN A 16 24.78 5.30 -27.20
N ASP A 17 24.89 5.65 -25.92
CA ASP A 17 23.96 6.53 -25.19
C ASP A 17 24.44 7.99 -25.13
N LEU A 18 25.47 8.36 -25.90
CA LEU A 18 25.93 9.74 -26.02
C LEU A 18 25.19 10.51 -27.13
N PRO A 19 24.95 11.83 -26.95
CA PRO A 19 24.54 12.70 -28.03
C PRO A 19 25.53 12.65 -29.20
N ALA A 20 25.02 12.77 -30.44
CA ALA A 20 25.82 12.63 -31.65
C ALA A 20 27.04 13.59 -31.72
N GLU A 21 26.93 14.80 -31.16
CA GLU A 21 28.05 15.73 -31.08
C GLU A 21 29.16 15.25 -30.15
N ASP A 22 28.81 14.64 -29.02
CA ASP A 22 29.78 14.17 -28.03
C ASP A 22 30.39 12.84 -28.43
N MET A 23 29.63 12.00 -29.14
CA MET A 23 30.15 10.79 -29.79
C MET A 23 31.29 11.13 -30.76
N ARG A 24 31.10 12.14 -31.62
CA ARG A 24 32.17 12.63 -32.53
C ARG A 24 33.39 13.17 -31.78
N LYS A 25 33.18 13.91 -30.69
CA LYS A 25 34.29 14.42 -29.86
C LYS A 25 35.05 13.28 -29.18
N ALA A 26 34.34 12.25 -28.72
CA ALA A 26 34.93 11.05 -28.12
C ALA A 26 35.75 10.27 -29.14
N GLU A 27 35.20 9.98 -30.33
CA GLU A 27 35.90 9.34 -31.44
C GLU A 27 37.19 10.09 -31.82
N ALA A 28 37.09 11.42 -31.99
CA ALA A 28 38.23 12.25 -32.32
C ALA A 28 39.33 12.24 -31.24
N HIS A 29 38.95 12.09 -29.96
CA HIS A 29 39.90 11.96 -28.87
C HIS A 29 40.52 10.56 -28.81
N LEU A 30 39.72 9.50 -28.94
CA LEU A 30 40.17 8.10 -28.95
C LEU A 30 41.12 7.80 -30.12
N ALA A 31 40.96 8.50 -31.24
CA ALA A 31 41.89 8.43 -32.37
C ALA A 31 43.30 8.95 -32.02
N LYS A 32 43.40 9.92 -31.10
CA LYS A 32 44.66 10.61 -30.77
C LYS A 32 45.29 10.15 -29.45
N CYS A 33 44.48 9.74 -28.47
CA CYS A 33 44.92 9.42 -27.12
C CYS A 33 45.01 7.90 -26.90
N ASN A 34 46.24 7.38 -26.79
CA ASN A 34 46.45 5.95 -26.56
C ASN A 34 45.97 5.48 -25.18
N ALA A 35 46.08 6.34 -24.15
CA ALA A 35 45.65 6.02 -22.80
C ALA A 35 44.12 5.78 -22.73
N CYS A 36 43.33 6.68 -23.31
CA CYS A 36 41.87 6.54 -23.34
C CYS A 36 41.42 5.35 -24.21
N ARG A 37 42.16 5.04 -25.29
CA ARG A 37 41.88 3.84 -26.10
C ARG A 37 42.08 2.56 -25.31
N LYS A 38 43.18 2.47 -24.57
CA LYS A 38 43.45 1.32 -23.69
C LYS A 38 42.37 1.18 -22.61
N ALA A 39 41.95 2.28 -22.00
CA ALA A 39 40.85 2.26 -21.02
C ALA A 39 39.53 1.75 -21.62
N LEU A 40 39.21 2.13 -22.86
CA LEU A 40 38.06 1.60 -23.58
C LEU A 40 38.18 0.09 -23.84
N GLU A 41 39.35 -0.39 -24.27
CA GLU A 41 39.61 -1.83 -24.48
C GLU A 41 39.46 -2.63 -23.17
N ASP A 42 39.97 -2.10 -22.05
CA ASP A 42 39.84 -2.72 -20.74
C ASP A 42 38.36 -2.80 -20.29
N LEU A 43 37.58 -1.73 -20.53
CA LEU A 43 36.13 -1.71 -20.25
C LEU A 43 35.39 -2.76 -21.07
N MET A 44 35.65 -2.84 -22.38
CA MET A 44 35.05 -3.85 -23.26
C MET A 44 35.42 -5.28 -22.82
N PHE A 45 36.65 -5.49 -22.36
CA PHE A 45 37.09 -6.78 -21.84
C PHE A 45 36.32 -7.18 -20.57
N ILE A 46 36.16 -6.25 -19.62
CA ILE A 46 35.41 -6.48 -18.38
C ILE A 46 33.94 -6.75 -18.68
N GLU A 47 33.30 -5.95 -19.54
CA GLU A 47 31.90 -6.14 -19.91
C GLU A 47 31.69 -7.51 -20.58
N GLY A 48 32.57 -7.89 -21.51
CA GLY A 48 32.55 -9.22 -22.12
C GLY A 48 32.70 -10.36 -21.11
N ALA A 49 33.53 -10.19 -20.08
CA ALA A 49 33.68 -11.16 -18.99
C ALA A 49 32.42 -11.23 -18.10
N LEU A 50 31.78 -10.09 -17.83
CA LEU A 50 30.52 -10.02 -17.06
C LEU A 50 29.35 -10.64 -17.82
N LEU A 51 29.25 -10.39 -19.13
CA LEU A 51 28.21 -10.98 -19.98
C LEU A 51 28.31 -12.50 -20.04
N LYS A 52 29.53 -13.05 -20.16
CA LYS A 52 29.75 -14.50 -20.10
C LYS A 52 29.27 -15.12 -18.78
N ARG A 53 29.50 -14.43 -17.65
CA ARG A 53 29.03 -14.89 -16.34
C ARG A 53 27.54 -14.66 -16.10
N ARG A 54 26.90 -13.75 -16.85
CA ARG A 54 25.47 -13.48 -16.71
C ARG A 54 24.61 -14.70 -17.01
N GLU A 55 25.06 -15.58 -17.91
CA GLU A 55 24.39 -16.86 -18.20
C GLU A 55 24.43 -17.83 -17.00
N GLU A 56 25.45 -17.72 -16.14
CA GLU A 56 25.56 -18.51 -14.91
C GLU A 56 24.64 -18.00 -13.80
N VAL A 57 24.09 -16.77 -13.93
CA VAL A 57 23.21 -16.19 -12.91
C VAL A 57 21.84 -16.89 -13.01
N PRO A 58 21.44 -17.70 -12.00
CA PRO A 58 20.15 -18.34 -12.02
C PRO A 58 19.04 -17.30 -12.07
N GLN A 59 18.00 -17.57 -12.89
CA GLN A 59 16.84 -16.69 -13.01
C GLN A 59 16.33 -16.28 -11.62
N ALA A 60 16.14 -14.98 -11.40
CA ALA A 60 15.78 -14.42 -10.09
C ALA A 60 14.57 -15.11 -9.45
N GLY A 61 13.60 -15.56 -10.25
CA GLY A 61 12.44 -16.32 -9.77
C GLY A 61 12.79 -17.68 -9.15
N LYS A 62 13.81 -18.38 -9.67
CA LYS A 62 14.29 -19.66 -9.10
C LYS A 62 15.01 -19.43 -7.77
N VAL A 63 15.85 -18.40 -7.71
CA VAL A 63 16.57 -18.03 -6.47
C VAL A 63 15.59 -17.58 -5.40
N ALA A 64 14.64 -16.69 -5.73
CA ALA A 64 13.64 -16.22 -4.79
C ALA A 64 12.80 -17.37 -4.22
N LYS A 65 12.40 -18.34 -5.06
CA LYS A 65 11.69 -19.54 -4.59
C LYS A 65 12.55 -20.39 -3.66
N ALA A 66 13.82 -20.62 -4.01
CA ALA A 66 14.75 -21.39 -3.18
C ALA A 66 14.99 -20.71 -1.82
N VAL A 67 15.16 -19.39 -1.79
CA VAL A 67 15.33 -18.61 -0.56
C VAL A 67 14.06 -18.64 0.28
N ILE A 68 12.87 -18.42 -0.31
CA ILE A 68 11.60 -18.46 0.42
C ILE A 68 11.36 -19.85 1.02
N ALA A 69 11.68 -20.92 0.29
CA ALA A 69 11.60 -22.29 0.78
C ALA A 69 12.59 -22.54 1.92
N GLY A 70 13.84 -22.08 1.79
CA GLY A 70 14.89 -22.25 2.79
C GLY A 70 14.65 -21.47 4.09
N VAL A 71 14.01 -20.30 4.00
CA VAL A 71 13.69 -19.47 5.18
C VAL A 71 12.37 -19.90 5.85
N GLY A 72 11.65 -20.89 5.30
CA GLY A 72 10.47 -21.49 5.94
C GLY A 72 9.28 -20.53 6.07
N ILE A 73 9.24 -19.44 5.31
CA ILE A 73 8.14 -18.47 5.34
C ILE A 73 6.95 -19.05 4.55
N SER A 74 6.21 -19.96 5.19
CA SER A 74 4.92 -20.43 4.67
C SER A 74 3.90 -19.29 4.71
N ARG A 75 3.82 -18.55 3.59
CA ARG A 75 2.94 -17.38 3.40
C ARG A 75 1.46 -17.68 3.65
N THR A 76 1.06 -18.95 3.58
CA THR A 76 -0.34 -19.38 3.59
C THR A 76 -0.99 -19.40 4.97
N LYS A 77 -0.25 -19.65 6.06
CA LYS A 77 -0.87 -19.66 7.40
C LYS A 77 -1.22 -18.25 7.91
N ARG A 78 -0.39 -17.25 7.60
CA ARG A 78 -0.53 -15.90 8.17
C ARG A 78 -1.68 -15.08 7.59
N VAL A 79 -2.08 -15.31 6.33
CA VAL A 79 -3.21 -14.60 5.72
C VAL A 79 -4.54 -15.16 6.23
N LEU A 80 -4.60 -16.48 6.45
CA LEU A 80 -5.79 -17.11 7.03
C LEU A 80 -5.99 -16.67 8.49
N ASP A 81 -4.93 -16.59 9.28
CA ASP A 81 -4.98 -16.06 10.65
C ASP A 81 -5.36 -14.56 10.71
N LEU A 82 -5.06 -13.79 9.65
CA LEU A 82 -5.41 -12.37 9.59
C LEU A 82 -6.87 -12.15 9.17
N VAL A 83 -7.39 -12.95 8.24
CA VAL A 83 -8.81 -12.92 7.83
C VAL A 83 -9.70 -13.45 8.95
N PHE A 84 -9.20 -14.39 9.75
CA PHE A 84 -9.85 -14.86 10.98
C PHE A 84 -9.44 -14.07 12.23
N SER A 85 -8.91 -12.86 12.06
CA SER A 85 -8.61 -12.00 13.21
C SER A 85 -9.91 -11.50 13.83
N LEU A 86 -9.92 -11.47 15.17
CA LEU A 86 -11.03 -10.99 16.03
C LEU A 86 -11.78 -9.74 15.51
N PRO A 87 -11.14 -8.68 14.96
CA PRO A 87 -11.88 -7.50 14.50
C PRO A 87 -12.85 -7.77 13.34
N PHE A 88 -12.56 -8.72 12.45
CA PHE A 88 -13.44 -9.02 11.32
C PHE A 88 -14.72 -9.73 11.80
N LEU A 89 -14.58 -10.67 12.74
CA LEU A 89 -15.71 -11.35 13.38
C LEU A 89 -16.59 -10.37 14.18
N ILE A 90 -15.97 -9.39 14.86
CA ILE A 90 -16.68 -8.33 15.58
C ILE A 90 -17.49 -7.47 14.59
N SER A 91 -16.89 -7.05 13.48
CA SER A 91 -17.58 -6.23 12.48
C SER A 91 -18.80 -6.94 11.87
N ILE A 92 -18.65 -8.23 11.50
CA ILE A 92 -19.75 -9.04 10.95
C ILE A 92 -20.87 -9.21 11.99
N SER A 93 -20.53 -9.47 13.25
CA SER A 93 -21.53 -9.65 14.31
C SER A 93 -22.30 -8.35 14.60
N PHE A 94 -21.65 -7.18 14.58
CA PHE A 94 -22.35 -5.89 14.66
C PHE A 94 -23.27 -5.62 13.47
N ALA A 95 -22.84 -5.99 12.25
CA ALA A 95 -23.69 -5.84 11.07
C ALA A 95 -24.95 -6.73 11.15
N ILE A 96 -24.78 -8.00 11.54
CA ILE A 96 -25.90 -8.93 11.74
C ILE A 96 -26.82 -8.43 12.85
N LEU A 97 -26.28 -8.00 13.99
CA LEU A 97 -27.07 -7.46 15.09
C LEU A 97 -27.87 -6.23 14.63
N GLY A 98 -27.26 -5.34 13.86
CA GLY A 98 -27.94 -4.18 13.26
C GLY A 98 -29.14 -4.60 12.40
N VAL A 99 -28.97 -5.60 11.53
CA VAL A 99 -30.05 -6.12 10.67
C VAL A 99 -31.15 -6.79 11.51
N VAL A 100 -30.80 -7.61 12.50
CA VAL A 100 -31.75 -8.27 13.40
C VAL A 100 -32.58 -7.24 14.18
N LEU A 101 -31.94 -6.19 14.68
CA LEU A 101 -32.63 -5.09 15.38
C LEU A 101 -33.56 -4.33 14.43
N LEU A 102 -33.16 -4.14 13.17
CA LEU A 102 -33.96 -3.46 12.15
C LEU A 102 -35.24 -4.26 11.82
N VAL A 103 -35.11 -5.56 11.60
CA VAL A 103 -36.24 -6.47 11.34
C VAL A 103 -37.18 -6.56 12.55
N ASN A 104 -36.62 -6.60 13.77
CA ASN A 104 -37.37 -6.72 15.01
C ASN A 104 -37.72 -5.35 15.66
N ARG A 105 -37.80 -4.30 14.84
CA ARG A 105 -38.16 -2.92 15.22
C ARG A 105 -39.35 -2.83 16.19
N HIS A 106 -40.41 -3.61 15.95
CA HIS A 106 -41.63 -3.56 16.76
C HIS A 106 -41.40 -4.03 18.20
N TRP A 107 -40.50 -5.01 18.39
CA TRP A 107 -40.17 -5.59 19.69
C TRP A 107 -39.29 -4.65 20.52
N ILE A 108 -38.30 -4.00 19.89
CA ILE A 108 -37.44 -3.01 20.56
C ILE A 108 -38.25 -1.84 21.12
N ARG A 109 -39.25 -1.37 20.36
CA ARG A 109 -40.13 -0.29 20.80
C ARG A 109 -40.91 -0.68 22.07
N SER A 110 -41.32 -1.95 22.18
CA SER A 110 -42.02 -2.48 23.36
C SER A 110 -41.12 -2.66 24.59
N LEU A 111 -39.83 -2.92 24.37
CA LEU A 111 -38.83 -3.01 25.44
C LEU A 111 -38.49 -1.64 26.02
N PHE A 112 -38.27 -0.65 25.15
CA PHE A 112 -37.95 0.72 25.58
C PHE A 112 -39.15 1.49 26.15
N SER A 113 -40.39 1.04 25.90
CA SER A 113 -41.58 1.64 26.52
C SER A 113 -41.80 1.23 27.97
N ARG A 114 -41.00 0.31 28.53
CA ARG A 114 -41.08 -0.05 29.95
C ARG A 114 -40.20 0.89 30.79
N ASP A 115 -40.84 1.96 31.28
CA ASP A 115 -40.46 2.76 32.47
C ASP A 115 -38.98 2.80 32.87
N LEU A 116 -38.10 3.24 31.97
CA LEU A 116 -36.85 3.86 32.40
C LEU A 116 -37.21 5.29 32.80
N GLN A 117 -37.53 5.50 34.09
CA GLN A 117 -37.58 6.82 34.71
C GLN A 117 -36.17 7.42 34.69
N MET A 118 -35.77 7.92 33.53
CA MET A 118 -34.54 8.70 33.38
C MET A 118 -34.70 9.97 34.25
N PRO A 119 -33.70 10.30 35.09
CA PRO A 119 -33.73 11.52 35.87
C PRO A 119 -33.94 12.72 34.93
N GLN A 120 -34.86 13.64 35.29
CA GLN A 120 -35.28 14.77 34.45
C GLN A 120 -34.12 15.63 33.94
N GLU A 121 -32.99 15.65 34.65
CA GLU A 121 -31.79 16.37 34.24
C GLU A 121 -31.20 15.85 32.91
N TYR A 122 -31.28 14.54 32.65
CA TYR A 122 -30.82 13.94 31.39
C TYR A 122 -31.85 14.07 30.25
N ALA A 123 -33.14 14.23 30.58
CA ALA A 123 -34.18 14.43 29.58
C ALA A 123 -33.96 15.76 28.83
N ASN A 124 -33.65 16.82 29.56
CA ASN A 124 -33.45 18.16 28.98
C ASN A 124 -32.18 18.23 28.12
N ALA A 125 -31.11 17.55 28.53
CA ALA A 125 -29.87 17.46 27.75
C ALA A 125 -30.08 16.62 26.48
N GLY A 126 -30.80 15.49 26.60
CA GLY A 126 -31.15 14.62 25.49
C GLY A 126 -32.03 15.30 24.44
N GLU A 127 -33.05 16.06 24.85
CA GLU A 127 -33.94 16.78 23.95
C GLU A 127 -33.22 17.88 23.15
N ARG A 128 -32.28 18.61 23.77
CA ARG A 128 -31.48 19.62 23.07
C ARG A 128 -30.54 19.01 22.04
N LEU A 129 -29.91 17.89 22.38
CA LEU A 129 -28.99 17.19 21.49
C LEU A 129 -29.74 16.52 20.34
N MET A 130 -30.85 15.84 20.64
CA MET A 130 -31.70 15.21 19.63
C MET A 130 -32.37 16.23 18.71
N SER A 131 -32.82 17.39 19.21
CA SER A 131 -33.42 18.42 18.35
C SER A 131 -32.41 19.06 17.40
N MET A 132 -31.16 19.31 17.83
CA MET A 132 -30.08 19.75 16.92
C MET A 132 -29.82 18.73 15.82
N ILE A 133 -29.73 17.45 16.20
CA ILE A 133 -29.46 16.34 15.30
C ILE A 133 -30.60 16.15 14.28
N VAL A 134 -31.86 16.21 14.75
CA VAL A 134 -33.06 16.05 13.92
C VAL A 134 -33.24 17.23 12.96
N GLN A 135 -32.93 18.46 13.39
CA GLN A 135 -32.93 19.63 12.49
C GLN A 135 -31.85 19.52 11.41
N PHE A 136 -30.67 19.00 11.76
CA PHE A 136 -29.59 18.81 10.79
C PHE A 136 -29.88 17.69 9.78
N ALA A 137 -30.66 16.67 10.18
CA ALA A 137 -31.00 15.49 9.38
C ALA A 137 -32.35 15.58 8.64
N GLY A 138 -33.05 16.73 8.70
CA GLY A 138 -34.31 16.92 7.99
C GLY A 138 -35.50 16.15 8.59
N GLY A 139 -35.45 15.80 9.88
CA GLY A 139 -36.60 15.23 10.59
C GLY A 139 -36.68 13.70 10.64
N ASP A 140 -35.93 12.98 9.78
CA ASP A 140 -36.05 11.52 9.71
C ASP A 140 -34.92 10.82 10.47
N VAL A 141 -35.28 10.29 11.66
CA VAL A 141 -34.39 9.52 12.55
C VAL A 141 -33.71 8.35 11.82
N TRP A 142 -34.34 7.83 10.76
CA TRP A 142 -33.78 6.77 9.93
C TRP A 142 -32.61 7.21 9.08
N ILE A 143 -32.66 8.44 8.52
CA ILE A 143 -31.55 9.00 7.75
C ILE A 143 -30.34 9.15 8.67
N LEU A 144 -30.56 9.59 9.90
CA LEU A 144 -29.48 9.73 10.87
C LEU A 144 -28.80 8.40 11.19
N THR A 145 -29.58 7.35 11.44
CA THR A 145 -29.05 6.03 11.78
C THR A 145 -28.31 5.41 10.59
N ALA A 146 -28.83 5.58 9.37
CA ALA A 146 -28.16 5.16 8.15
C ALA A 146 -26.83 5.91 7.93
N VAL A 147 -26.81 7.22 8.18
CA VAL A 147 -25.59 8.04 8.10
C VAL A 147 -24.56 7.60 9.14
N TYR A 148 -24.96 7.34 10.39
CA TYR A 148 -24.04 6.86 11.42
C TYR A 148 -23.45 5.47 11.14
N LEU A 149 -24.27 4.53 10.67
CA LEU A 149 -23.79 3.21 10.24
C LEU A 149 -22.83 3.31 9.05
N GLY A 150 -23.16 4.14 8.06
CA GLY A 150 -22.29 4.40 6.93
C GLY A 150 -20.95 5.01 7.34
N LEU A 151 -20.98 6.03 8.21
CA LEU A 151 -19.77 6.71 8.69
C LEU A 151 -18.88 5.76 9.51
N THR A 152 -19.49 4.94 10.36
CA THR A 152 -18.77 3.93 11.15
C THR A 152 -18.13 2.87 10.25
N ALA A 153 -18.84 2.40 9.22
CA ALA A 153 -18.30 1.46 8.25
C ALA A 153 -17.11 2.06 7.46
N ILE A 154 -17.21 3.32 7.04
CA ILE A 154 -16.11 4.02 6.35
C ILE A 154 -14.88 4.14 7.24
N ILE A 155 -15.04 4.52 8.52
CA ILE A 155 -13.92 4.66 9.45
C ILE A 155 -13.24 3.30 9.69
N VAL A 156 -14.02 2.24 9.92
CA VAL A 156 -13.47 0.89 10.16
C VAL A 156 -12.76 0.35 8.91
N LEU A 157 -13.35 0.51 7.72
CA LEU A 157 -12.73 0.07 6.47
C LEU A 157 -11.49 0.90 6.12
N GLY A 158 -11.55 2.22 6.30
CA GLY A 158 -10.45 3.13 6.01
C GLY A 158 -9.24 2.88 6.91
N THR A 159 -9.46 2.74 8.22
CA THR A 159 -8.39 2.40 9.17
C THR A 159 -7.81 1.01 8.89
N GLY A 160 -8.63 0.02 8.54
CA GLY A 160 -8.17 -1.31 8.12
C GLY A 160 -7.27 -1.28 6.88
N LEU A 161 -7.67 -0.54 5.83
CA LEU A 161 -6.86 -0.37 4.61
C LEU A 161 -5.54 0.36 4.88
N MET A 162 -5.56 1.38 5.74
CA MET A 162 -4.35 2.13 6.10
C MET A 162 -3.33 1.23 6.80
N VAL A 163 -3.78 0.38 7.74
CA VAL A 163 -2.91 -0.59 8.42
C VAL A 163 -2.33 -1.62 7.44
N LEU A 164 -3.14 -2.11 6.51
CA LEU A 164 -2.69 -3.06 5.48
C LEU A 164 -1.65 -2.43 4.54
N ASN A 165 -1.85 -1.18 4.11
CA ASN A 165 -0.88 -0.45 3.29
C ASN A 165 0.42 -0.19 4.06
N PHE A 166 0.33 0.21 5.32
CA PHE A 166 1.52 0.40 6.17
C PHE A 166 2.37 -0.88 6.26
N MET A 167 1.75 -2.04 6.47
CA MET A 167 2.46 -3.32 6.48
C MET A 167 3.06 -3.71 5.12
N ARG A 168 2.52 -3.19 4.01
CA ARG A 168 3.05 -3.44 2.67
C ARG A 168 4.27 -2.58 2.37
N THR A 169 4.30 -1.33 2.83
CA THR A 169 5.39 -0.39 2.59
C THR A 169 6.63 -0.69 3.45
N VAL A 170 6.45 -1.28 4.62
CA VAL A 170 7.55 -1.59 5.57
C VAL A 170 8.35 -2.86 5.17
N ARG A 171 8.00 -3.52 4.07
CA ARG A 171 8.61 -4.77 3.61
C ARG A 171 9.32 -4.61 2.28
#